data_AF-A0A2H6JXL5-F1
#
_entry.id   AF-A0A2H6JXL5-F1
#
_cell.length_a   1.000
_cell.length_b   1.000
_cell.length_c   1.000
_cell.angle_alpha   90.00
_cell.angle_beta   90.00
_cell.angle_gamma   90.00
#
_symmetry.space_group_name_H-M   'P 1'
#
loop_
_entity.id
_entity.type
_entity.pdbx_description
1 polymer ?
#
loop_
_entity_poly.entity_id
_entity_poly.type
_entity_poly.pdbx_seq_one_letter_code
_entity_poly.pdbx_strand_id
1 'polypeptide(L)' 'MSIHYALEAEKIHAELYSKAEEAAQEEKDFEVEKVNICPKCGYTVIGDAPDHCPVCGAKKDKFKEF' A
#
# COMPACT_ATOMS: atom_id res chain seq x y z
N MET A 1 6.05 11.80 14.86
CA MET A 1 5.59 10.42 14.57
C MET A 1 4.54 10.37 13.46
N SER A 2 3.41 11.09 13.55
CA SER A 2 2.29 10.96 12.57
C SER A 2 2.64 11.33 11.12
N ILE A 3 3.38 12.42 10.91
CA ILE A 3 3.70 12.90 9.55
C ILE A 3 4.66 11.95 8.81
N HIS A 4 5.60 11.32 9.54
CA HIS A 4 6.50 10.35 8.93
C HIS A 4 5.72 9.12 8.42
N TYR A 5 4.74 8.64 9.19
CA TYR A 5 3.90 7.51 8.78
C TYR A 5 3.09 7.83 7.53
N ALA A 6 2.44 9.00 7.51
CA ALA A 6 1.73 9.47 6.32
C ALA A 6 2.69 9.58 5.13
N LEU A 7 3.87 10.21 5.30
CA LEU A 7 4.83 10.39 4.23
C LEU A 7 5.30 9.06 3.60
N GLU A 8 5.58 8.04 4.40
CA GLU A 8 5.96 6.73 3.86
C GLU A 8 4.79 6.03 3.14
N ALA A 9 3.55 6.22 3.59
CA ALA A 9 2.37 5.73 2.89
C ALA A 9 2.16 6.46 1.56
N GLU A 10 2.26 7.80 1.55
CA GLU A 10 2.00 8.60 0.35
C GLU A 10 3.03 8.37 -0.77
N LYS A 11 4.28 8.01 -0.43
CA LYS A 11 5.26 7.58 -1.45
C LYS A 11 4.77 6.36 -2.22
N ILE A 12 4.20 5.39 -1.51
CA ILE A 12 3.67 4.17 -2.12
C ILE A 12 2.40 4.50 -2.91
N HIS A 13 1.51 5.34 -2.36
CA HIS A 13 0.31 5.77 -3.08
C HIS A 13 0.65 6.46 -4.40
N ALA A 14 1.67 7.31 -4.44
CA ALA A 14 2.12 7.94 -5.66
C ALA A 14 2.54 6.90 -6.72
N GLU A 15 3.36 5.91 -6.34
CA GLU A 15 3.78 4.84 -7.26
C GLU A 15 2.61 3.98 -7.76
N LEU A 16 1.65 3.66 -6.88
CA LEU A 16 0.47 2.87 -7.24
C LEU A 16 -0.45 3.64 -8.19
N TYR A 17 -0.69 4.92 -7.93
CA TYR A 17 -1.51 5.74 -8.82
C TYR A 17 -0.85 5.96 -10.17
N SER A 18 0.47 6.12 -10.25
CA SER A 18 1.16 6.22 -11.54
C SER A 18 0.98 4.94 -12.37
N LYS A 19 1.11 3.75 -11.76
CA LYS A 19 0.85 2.48 -12.46
C LYS A 19 -0.60 2.32 -12.88
N ALA A 20 -1.54 2.74 -12.04
CA ALA A 20 -2.96 2.70 -12.37
C ALA A 20 -3.31 3.68 -13.51
N GLU A 21 -2.68 4.86 -13.53
CA GLU A 21 -2.81 5.84 -14.60
C GLU A 21 -2.26 5.29 -15.92
N GLU A 22 -1.07 4.68 -15.92
CA GLU A 22 -0.48 4.02 -17.09
C GLU A 22 -1.41 2.94 -17.67
N ALA A 23 -1.97 2.08 -16.81
CA ALA A 23 -2.95 1.08 -17.24
C ALA A 23 -4.22 1.72 -17.83
N ALA A 24 -4.75 2.76 -17.18
CA ALA A 24 -5.93 3.48 -17.66
C ALA A 24 -5.69 4.18 -19.00
N GLN A 25 -4.50 4.73 -19.23
CA GLN A 25 -4.10 5.32 -20.52
C GLN A 25 -4.06 4.28 -21.64
N GLU A 26 -3.78 3.01 -21.33
CA GLU A 26 -3.85 1.89 -22.26
C GLU A 26 -5.26 1.29 -22.40
N GLU A 27 -6.29 1.94 -21.83
CA GLU A 27 -7.68 1.45 -21.76
C GLU A 27 -7.78 0.05 -21.08
N LYS A 28 -6.85 -0.26 -20.18
CA LYS A 28 -6.81 -1.49 -19.39
C LYS A 28 -7.18 -1.20 -17.94
N ASP A 29 -7.75 -2.20 -17.28
CA ASP A 29 -7.95 -2.14 -15.83
C ASP A 29 -6.63 -2.42 -15.10
N PHE A 30 -6.42 -1.77 -13.96
CA PHE A 30 -5.28 -2.05 -13.10
C PHE A 30 -5.62 -3.24 -12.21
N GLU A 31 -5.37 -4.45 -12.73
CA GLU A 31 -5.68 -5.69 -12.02
C GLU A 31 -4.75 -5.88 -10.82
N VAL A 32 -5.35 -5.85 -9.62
CA VAL A 32 -4.67 -6.04 -8.34
C VAL A 32 -5.37 -7.16 -7.58
N GLU A 33 -4.66 -8.25 -7.30
CA GLU A 33 -5.29 -9.44 -6.67
C GLU A 33 -5.71 -9.19 -5.22
N LYS A 34 -4.90 -8.45 -4.46
CA LYS A 34 -5.12 -8.17 -3.04
C LYS A 34 -4.32 -6.94 -2.62
N VAL A 35 -4.94 -6.07 -1.83
CA VAL A 35 -4.29 -4.88 -1.26
C VAL A 35 -4.28 -4.99 0.25
N ASN A 36 -3.08 -5.00 0.82
CA ASN A 36 -2.87 -5.12 2.25
C ASN A 36 -2.47 -3.77 2.85
N ILE A 37 -3.22 -3.29 3.86
CA ILE A 37 -3.02 -1.98 4.49
C ILE A 37 -2.76 -2.13 5.99
N CYS A 38 -1.69 -1.52 6.47
CA CYS A 38 -1.38 -1.42 7.89
C CYS A 38 -2.29 -0.38 8.57
N PRO A 39 -3.18 -0.78 9.51
CA PRO A 39 -4.12 0.14 10.14
C PRO A 39 -3.47 1.12 11.12
N LYS A 40 -2.19 0.91 11.47
CA LYS A 40 -1.46 1.75 12.42
C LYS A 40 -0.78 2.95 11.75
N CYS A 41 -0.25 2.77 10.54
CA CYS A 41 0.57 3.80 9.88
C CYS A 41 0.22 4.03 8.40
N GLY A 42 -0.72 3.28 7.82
CA GLY A 42 -1.14 3.44 6.43
C GLY A 42 -0.20 2.82 5.39
N TYR A 43 0.81 2.05 5.79
CA TYR A 43 1.66 1.33 4.83
C TYR A 43 0.81 0.37 3.98
N THR A 44 0.86 0.55 2.66
CA THR A 44 0.06 -0.17 1.68
C THR A 44 0.97 -1.08 0.86
N VAL A 45 0.54 -2.32 0.57
CA VAL A 45 1.28 -3.25 -0.28
C VAL A 45 0.30 -4.05 -1.14
N ILE A 46 0.66 -4.24 -2.40
CA ILE A 46 -0.03 -5.15 -3.31
C ILE A 46 0.51 -6.57 -3.09
N GLY A 47 -0.38 -7.54 -2.97
CA GLY A 47 0.01 -8.91 -2.69
C GLY A 47 0.07 -9.19 -1.18
N ASP A 48 1.00 -10.06 -0.78
CA ASP A 48 1.12 -10.50 0.61
C ASP A 48 1.71 -9.43 1.54
N ALA A 49 1.07 -9.22 2.69
CA ALA A 49 1.62 -8.38 3.75
C ALA A 49 2.95 -8.96 4.29
N PRO A 50 3.93 -8.09 4.64
CA PRO A 50 5.17 -8.52 5.29
C PRO A 50 4.93 -8.98 6.73
N ASP A 51 5.84 -9.79 7.29
CA ASP A 51 5.76 -10.27 8.68
C ASP A 51 5.67 -9.12 9.69
N HIS A 52 6.40 -8.04 9.42
CA HIS A 52 6.36 -6.80 10.18
C HIS A 52 6.29 -5.61 9.22
N CYS A 53 5.44 -4.63 9.56
CA CYS A 53 5.34 -3.38 8.82
C CYS A 53 6.69 -2.65 8.87
N PRO A 54 7.28 -2.30 7.73
CA PRO A 54 8.62 -1.69 7.67
C PRO A 54 8.65 -0.27 8.26
N VAL A 55 7.49 0.38 8.39
CA VAL A 55 7.36 1.76 8.89
C VAL A 55 7.17 1.81 10.41
N CYS A 56 6.33 0.93 10.97
CA CYS A 56 5.89 1.05 12.38
C CYS A 56 6.01 -0.24 13.21
N GLY A 57 6.49 -1.34 12.61
CA GLY A 57 6.73 -2.63 13.28
C GLY A 57 5.47 -3.43 13.63
N ALA A 58 4.29 -3.05 13.15
CA ALA A 58 3.07 -3.83 13.34
C ALA A 58 3.20 -5.23 12.70
N LYS A 59 2.74 -6.28 13.40
CA LYS A 59 2.76 -7.66 12.88
C LYS A 59 1.79 -7.84 11.71
N LYS A 60 2.09 -8.83 10.85
CA LYS A 60 1.28 -9.21 9.67
C LYS A 60 -0.20 -9.43 9.97
N ASP A 61 -0.52 -10.03 11.12
CA ASP A 61 -1.90 -10.30 11.56
C ASP A 61 -2.76 -9.04 11.76
N LYS A 62 -2.15 -7.85 11.78
CA LYS A 62 -2.85 -6.58 11.89
C LYS A 62 -3.20 -5.95 10.55
N PHE A 63 -2.63 -6.43 9.45
CA PHE A 63 -2.95 -5.89 8.13
C PHE A 63 -4.40 -6.20 7.77
N LYS A 64 -5.04 -5.23 7.09
CA LYS A 64 -6.35 -5.42 6.48
C LYS A 64 -6.16 -5.67 5.00
N GLU A 65 -6.69 -6.79 4.52
CA GLU A 65 -6.73 -7.15 3.11
C GLU A 65 -8.03 -6.61 2.48
N PHE A 66 -7.92 -6.12 1.25
CA PHE A 66 -8.98 -5.59 0.40
C PHE A 66 -8.89 -6.19 -0.99
#